data_AF-A0A3D0NYN7-F1
#
_entry.id   AF-A0A3D0NYN7-F1
#
_cell.length_a   1.000
_cell.length_b   1.000
_cell.length_c   1.000
_cell.angle_alpha   90.00
_cell.angle_beta   90.00
_cell.angle_gamma   90.00
#
_symmetry.space_group_name_H-M   'P 1'
#
loop_
_entity.id
_entity.type
_entity.pdbx_description
1 polymer ?
#
loop_
_entity_poly.entity_id
_entity_poly.type
_entity_poly.pdbx_seq_one_letter_code
_entity_poly.pdbx_strand_id
1 'polypeptide(L)'
;TGYARIGDNLYIHGSAASRMLRSLAAGVDVCVTVTHVDGLVLARSAFHHSINYRSVVVLGRAELVTDAEEKYAALEAFTEHIIPGRWPEIRWPNELEMKATSVLRLPIEEASAKIRTGDPKDDEEDYEMNVWAGVVPLETFAGEPVPDTKLAEGIEIPEHVREYKKKRSEK
;
A
#
# COMPACT_ATOMS: atom_id res chain seq x y z
N THR A 1 -2.68 3.03 -8.01
CA THR A 1 -3.58 3.93 -7.23
C THR A 1 -3.24 3.79 -5.77
N GLY A 2 -3.36 4.84 -4.96
CA GLY A 2 -3.40 4.65 -3.51
C GLY A 2 -4.72 3.97 -3.11
N TYR A 3 -4.76 3.39 -1.91
CA TYR A 3 -5.98 2.87 -1.29
C TYR A 3 -6.05 3.31 0.19
N ALA A 4 -7.25 3.25 0.76
CA ALA A 4 -7.48 3.36 2.20
C ALA A 4 -8.47 2.28 2.62
N ARG A 5 -8.40 1.83 3.88
CA ARG A 5 -9.38 0.89 4.44
C ARG A 5 -10.13 1.56 5.59
N ILE A 6 -11.45 1.54 5.55
CA ILE A 6 -12.31 1.98 6.66
C ILE A 6 -13.26 0.81 6.96
N GLY A 7 -13.10 0.19 8.13
CA GLY A 7 -13.83 -1.04 8.47
C GLY A 7 -13.64 -2.12 7.39
N ASP A 8 -14.76 -2.64 6.88
CA ASP A 8 -14.78 -3.70 5.86
C ASP A 8 -14.87 -3.16 4.42
N ASN A 9 -14.47 -1.89 4.22
CA ASN A 9 -14.49 -1.25 2.92
C ASN A 9 -13.08 -0.78 2.52
N LEU A 10 -12.73 -1.08 1.27
CA LEU A 10 -11.57 -0.52 0.59
C LEU A 10 -12.00 0.69 -0.25
N TYR A 11 -11.29 1.80 -0.13
CA TYR A 11 -11.51 2.98 -0.92
C TYR A 11 -10.36 3.18 -1.91
N ILE A 12 -10.68 3.57 -3.14
CA ILE A 12 -9.73 4.05 -4.16
C ILE A 12 -10.18 5.42 -4.66
N HIS A 13 -9.24 6.33 -4.94
CA HIS A 13 -9.58 7.66 -5.45
C HIS A 13 -8.75 8.03 -6.68
N GLY A 14 -9.18 9.06 -7.39
CA GLY A 14 -8.40 9.67 -8.46
C GLY A 14 -9.20 10.74 -9.20
N SER A 15 -8.67 11.20 -10.33
CA SER A 15 -9.36 12.19 -11.15
C SER A 15 -10.74 11.69 -11.60
N ALA A 16 -11.74 12.56 -11.53
CA ALA A 16 -13.08 12.31 -12.08
C ALA A 16 -13.08 12.03 -13.60
N ALA A 17 -12.03 12.46 -14.31
CA ALA A 17 -11.85 12.17 -15.74
C ALA A 17 -11.26 10.77 -16.02
N SER A 18 -10.78 10.05 -14.98
CA SER A 18 -10.13 8.75 -15.11
C SER A 18 -11.04 7.74 -15.81
N ARG A 19 -10.55 7.17 -16.92
CA ARG A 19 -11.28 6.12 -17.64
C ARG A 19 -11.46 4.88 -16.77
N MET A 20 -10.41 4.48 -16.04
CA MET A 20 -10.45 3.33 -15.14
C MET A 20 -11.54 3.51 -14.08
N LEU A 21 -11.55 4.66 -13.37
CA LEU A 21 -12.55 4.88 -12.32
C LEU A 21 -13.97 4.99 -12.87
N ARG A 22 -14.16 5.59 -14.06
CA ARG A 22 -15.48 5.63 -14.72
C ARG A 22 -15.96 4.23 -15.12
N SER A 23 -15.08 3.37 -15.61
CA SER A 23 -15.42 1.97 -15.91
C SER A 23 -15.79 1.19 -14.66
N LEU A 24 -15.01 1.34 -13.58
CA LEU A 24 -15.31 0.73 -12.29
C LEU A 24 -16.66 1.22 -11.72
N ALA A 25 -16.91 2.52 -11.75
CA ALA A 25 -18.19 3.11 -11.34
C ALA A 25 -19.38 2.64 -12.18
N ALA A 26 -19.15 2.16 -13.40
CA ALA A 26 -20.19 1.57 -14.26
C ALA A 26 -20.50 0.11 -13.89
N GLY A 27 -19.88 -0.45 -12.84
CA GLY A 27 -20.22 -1.75 -12.27
C GLY A 27 -19.49 -2.94 -12.87
N VAL A 28 -18.33 -2.73 -13.52
CA VAL A 28 -17.47 -3.86 -13.93
C VAL A 28 -16.79 -4.48 -12.72
N ASP A 29 -16.57 -5.79 -12.78
CA ASP A 29 -15.86 -6.51 -11.72
C ASP A 29 -14.40 -6.03 -11.62
N VAL A 30 -13.89 -5.95 -10.40
CA VAL A 30 -12.53 -5.51 -10.09
C VAL A 30 -11.83 -6.53 -9.20
N CYS A 31 -10.53 -6.68 -9.44
CA CYS A 31 -9.61 -7.37 -8.56
C CYS A 31 -8.59 -6.35 -8.05
N VAL A 32 -8.54 -6.18 -6.73
CA VAL A 32 -7.52 -5.36 -6.07
C VAL A 32 -6.52 -6.28 -5.38
N THR A 33 -5.26 -6.19 -5.81
CA THR A 33 -4.15 -6.97 -5.25
C THR A 33 -3.20 -6.06 -4.48
N VAL A 34 -2.91 -6.42 -3.24
CA VAL A 34 -1.86 -5.80 -2.42
C VAL A 34 -0.82 -6.86 -2.10
N THR A 35 0.45 -6.59 -2.41
CA THR A 35 1.56 -7.53 -2.19
C THR A 35 2.73 -6.84 -1.52
N HIS A 36 3.23 -7.42 -0.44
CA HIS A 36 4.49 -7.07 0.20
C HIS A 36 5.50 -8.17 -0.09
N VAL A 37 6.68 -7.78 -0.59
CA VAL A 37 7.81 -8.69 -0.79
C VAL A 37 8.75 -8.54 0.40
N ASP A 38 8.93 -9.64 1.14
CA ASP A 38 9.63 -9.66 2.43
C ASP A 38 11.02 -10.33 2.33
N GLY A 39 11.33 -11.05 1.25
CA GLY A 39 12.68 -11.59 1.04
C GLY A 39 12.83 -12.47 -0.19
N LEU A 40 14.05 -12.60 -0.70
CA LEU A 40 14.40 -13.53 -1.76
C LEU A 40 14.85 -14.85 -1.14
N VAL A 41 14.27 -15.96 -1.57
CA VAL A 41 14.64 -17.30 -1.08
C VAL A 41 15.50 -17.99 -2.11
N LEU A 42 16.78 -18.15 -1.75
CA LEU A 42 17.82 -18.68 -2.61
C LEU A 42 18.13 -20.13 -2.19
N ALA A 43 17.60 -21.08 -2.95
CA ALA A 43 17.79 -22.52 -2.77
C ALA A 43 19.08 -23.00 -3.46
N ARG A 44 19.41 -24.28 -3.29
CA ARG A 44 20.56 -24.93 -3.95
C ARG A 44 20.23 -25.32 -5.38
N SER A 45 18.99 -25.71 -5.62
CA SER A 45 18.43 -25.95 -6.96
C SER A 45 17.67 -24.73 -7.48
N ALA A 46 17.83 -24.46 -8.78
CA ALA A 46 17.11 -23.35 -9.44
C ALA A 46 15.58 -23.48 -9.33
N PHE A 47 15.07 -24.72 -9.25
CA PHE A 47 13.65 -25.01 -9.13
C PHE A 47 13.06 -24.55 -7.79
N HIS A 48 13.84 -24.59 -6.71
CA HIS A 48 13.39 -24.29 -5.35
C HIS A 48 13.59 -22.81 -4.96
N HIS A 49 14.15 -21.98 -5.85
CA HIS A 49 14.17 -20.53 -5.67
C HIS A 49 12.75 -19.98 -5.52
N SER A 50 12.59 -19.02 -4.60
CA SER A 50 11.27 -18.45 -4.32
C SER A 50 11.39 -17.07 -3.66
N ILE A 51 10.27 -16.59 -3.11
CA ILE A 51 10.13 -15.28 -2.48
C ILE A 51 9.34 -15.45 -1.18
N ASN A 52 9.76 -14.82 -0.10
CA ASN A 52 8.94 -14.59 1.08
C ASN A 52 8.06 -13.36 0.83
N TYR A 53 6.75 -13.49 1.01
CA TYR A 53 5.78 -12.44 0.68
C TYR A 53 4.49 -12.59 1.48
N ARG A 54 3.73 -11.50 1.53
CA ARG A 54 2.33 -11.44 1.98
C ARG A 54 1.51 -10.82 0.87
N SER A 55 0.44 -11.46 0.43
CA SER A 55 -0.43 -10.93 -0.62
C SER A 55 -1.88 -11.17 -0.30
N VAL A 56 -2.75 -10.24 -0.69
CA VAL A 56 -4.20 -10.37 -0.66
C VAL A 56 -4.77 -9.95 -2.00
N VAL A 57 -5.76 -10.70 -2.47
CA VAL A 57 -6.65 -10.33 -3.57
C VAL A 57 -8.04 -10.08 -3.01
N VAL A 58 -8.66 -8.97 -3.39
CA VAL A 58 -10.05 -8.62 -3.08
C VAL A 58 -10.81 -8.53 -4.39
N LEU A 59 -11.89 -9.30 -4.50
CA LEU A 59 -12.75 -9.34 -5.68
C LEU A 59 -14.09 -8.68 -5.36
N GLY A 60 -14.68 -8.02 -6.35
CA GLY A 60 -16.03 -7.48 -6.20
C GLY A 60 -16.33 -6.39 -7.21
N ARG A 61 -17.28 -5.53 -6.88
CA ARG A 61 -17.66 -4.36 -7.67
C ARG A 61 -17.47 -3.10 -6.84
N ALA A 62 -16.81 -2.12 -7.43
CA ALA A 62 -16.61 -0.84 -6.77
C ALA A 62 -17.80 0.09 -7.06
N GLU A 63 -18.22 0.84 -6.05
CA GLU A 63 -19.36 1.75 -6.10
C GLU A 63 -18.87 3.19 -5.97
N LEU A 64 -19.47 4.11 -6.73
CA LEU A 64 -19.14 5.53 -6.60
C LEU A 64 -19.66 6.08 -5.27
N VAL A 65 -18.78 6.71 -4.50
CA VAL A 65 -19.16 7.44 -3.29
C VAL A 65 -19.77 8.78 -3.71
N THR A 66 -21.08 8.92 -3.51
CA THR A 66 -21.84 10.15 -3.82
C THR A 66 -22.11 10.99 -2.58
N ASP A 67 -22.13 10.38 -1.40
CA ASP A 67 -22.29 11.11 -0.14
C ASP A 67 -21.04 11.96 0.14
N ALA A 68 -21.26 13.20 0.56
CA ALA A 68 -20.17 14.15 0.76
C ALA A 68 -19.35 13.81 2.01
N GLU A 69 -19.99 13.38 3.09
CA GLU A 69 -19.33 13.05 4.35
C GLU A 69 -18.50 11.78 4.22
N GLU A 70 -19.03 10.73 3.59
CA GLU A 70 -18.29 9.50 3.28
C GLU A 70 -17.09 9.81 2.39
N LYS A 71 -17.25 10.67 1.40
CA LYS A 71 -16.15 11.08 0.52
C LYS A 71 -15.05 11.80 1.27
N TYR A 72 -15.41 12.70 2.20
CA TYR A 72 -14.44 13.37 3.07
C TYR A 72 -13.72 12.37 3.98
N ALA A 73 -14.46 11.48 4.65
CA ALA A 73 -13.89 10.46 5.52
C ALA A 73 -12.92 9.52 4.77
N ALA A 74 -13.27 9.15 3.53
CA ALA A 74 -12.37 8.38 2.67
C ALA A 74 -11.08 9.15 2.40
N LEU A 75 -11.16 10.41 1.98
CA LEU A 75 -9.98 11.25 1.68
C LEU A 75 -9.11 11.51 2.92
N GLU A 76 -9.71 11.70 4.08
CA GLU A 76 -9.00 11.73 5.37
C GLU A 76 -8.26 10.42 5.61
N ALA A 77 -8.96 9.28 5.49
CA ALA A 77 -8.33 7.97 5.67
C ALA A 77 -7.19 7.71 4.68
N PHE A 78 -7.24 8.24 3.45
CA PHE A 78 -6.11 8.20 2.52
C PHE A 78 -4.92 9.01 3.03
N THR A 79 -5.13 10.25 3.45
CA THR A 79 -4.07 11.10 3.95
C THR A 79 -3.40 10.48 5.17
N GLU A 80 -4.19 9.95 6.10
CA GLU A 80 -3.70 9.25 7.28
C GLU A 80 -3.02 7.92 6.95
N HIS A 81 -3.46 7.21 5.91
CA HIS A 81 -2.80 6.01 5.43
C HIS A 81 -1.42 6.30 4.81
N ILE A 82 -1.27 7.44 4.14
CA ILE A 82 0.01 7.89 3.61
C ILE A 82 0.96 8.19 4.76
N ILE A 83 0.57 9.11 5.64
CA ILE A 83 1.37 9.51 6.79
C ILE A 83 0.46 9.90 7.96
N PRO A 84 0.44 9.10 9.04
CA PRO A 84 -0.44 9.35 10.18
C PRO A 84 -0.16 10.70 10.85
N GLY A 85 -1.22 11.44 11.19
CA GLY A 85 -1.16 12.77 11.79
C GLY A 85 -1.11 13.92 10.78
N ARG A 86 -1.19 13.64 9.47
CA ARG A 86 -1.03 14.66 8.44
C ARG A 86 -2.28 15.46 8.15
N TRP A 87 -3.46 14.85 8.25
CA TRP A 87 -4.73 15.51 7.96
C TRP A 87 -4.98 16.80 8.77
N PRO A 88 -4.73 16.86 10.09
CA PRO A 88 -4.96 18.09 10.87
C PRO A 88 -3.99 19.24 10.56
N GLU A 89 -2.85 19.00 9.91
CA GLU A 89 -1.84 20.03 9.62
C GLU A 89 -2.02 20.75 8.29
N ILE A 90 -2.85 20.19 7.41
CA ILE A 90 -3.00 20.68 6.04
C ILE A 90 -4.37 21.32 5.84
N ARG A 91 -4.45 22.24 4.87
CA ARG A 91 -5.74 22.74 4.41
C ARG A 91 -6.53 21.58 3.79
N TRP A 92 -7.76 21.39 4.26
CA TRP A 92 -8.67 20.37 3.73
C TRP A 92 -9.08 20.65 2.27
N PRO A 93 -9.51 19.61 1.52
CA PRO A 93 -10.00 19.77 0.17
C PRO A 93 -11.10 20.81 0.05
N ASN A 94 -10.95 21.74 -0.89
CA ASN A 94 -11.97 22.72 -1.25
C ASN A 94 -13.01 22.11 -2.21
N GLU A 95 -14.08 22.86 -2.51
CA GLU A 95 -15.14 22.36 -3.39
C GLU A 95 -14.67 21.94 -4.78
N LEU A 96 -13.71 22.66 -5.37
CA LEU A 96 -13.21 22.35 -6.71
C LEU A 96 -12.41 21.04 -6.68
N GLU A 97 -11.57 20.85 -5.66
CA GLU A 97 -10.82 19.61 -5.44
C GLU A 97 -11.75 18.43 -5.18
N MET A 98 -12.81 18.64 -4.38
CA MET A 98 -13.85 17.64 -4.14
C MET A 98 -14.60 17.27 -5.42
N LYS A 99 -14.93 18.24 -6.29
CA LYS A 99 -15.58 17.98 -7.59
C LYS A 99 -14.65 17.28 -8.59
N ALA A 100 -13.36 17.60 -8.57
CA ALA A 100 -12.36 17.01 -9.46
C ALA A 100 -11.95 15.58 -9.09
N THR A 101 -12.31 15.12 -7.89
CA THR A 101 -11.90 13.81 -7.35
C THR A 101 -13.08 12.83 -7.34
N SER A 102 -12.90 11.64 -7.89
CA SER A 102 -13.81 10.51 -7.69
C SER A 102 -13.25 9.60 -6.60
N VAL A 103 -14.14 9.10 -5.75
CA VAL A 103 -13.84 8.08 -4.74
C VAL A 103 -14.76 6.89 -5.00
N LEU A 104 -14.18 5.70 -5.06
CA LEU A 104 -14.93 4.45 -5.16
C LEU A 104 -14.73 3.63 -3.90
N ARG A 105 -15.81 3.00 -3.44
CA ARG A 105 -15.83 2.03 -2.34
C ARG A 105 -15.94 0.62 -2.90
N LEU A 106 -15.12 -0.29 -2.41
CA LEU A 106 -15.19 -1.72 -2.67
C LEU A 106 -15.39 -2.44 -1.33
N PRO A 107 -16.58 -3.02 -1.09
CA PRO A 107 -16.80 -3.90 0.06
C PRO A 107 -15.86 -5.10 0.02
N ILE A 108 -15.26 -5.45 1.16
CA ILE A 108 -14.35 -6.59 1.30
C ILE A 108 -15.18 -7.83 1.67
N GLU A 109 -16.01 -8.28 0.74
CA GLU A 109 -16.85 -9.47 0.91
C GLU A 109 -16.17 -10.76 0.41
N GLU A 110 -15.40 -10.64 -0.68
CA GLU A 110 -14.65 -11.74 -1.26
C GLU A 110 -13.15 -11.42 -1.28
N ALA A 111 -12.37 -12.13 -0.46
CA ALA A 111 -10.92 -11.95 -0.39
C ALA A 111 -10.18 -13.28 -0.17
N SER A 112 -8.98 -13.38 -0.74
CA SER A 112 -8.05 -14.49 -0.51
C SER A 112 -6.66 -13.95 -0.21
N ALA A 113 -6.04 -14.48 0.84
CA ALA A 113 -4.71 -14.08 1.29
C ALA A 113 -3.73 -15.25 1.23
N LYS A 114 -2.47 -14.95 0.91
CA LYS A 114 -1.38 -15.92 0.87
C LYS A 114 -0.13 -15.36 1.50
N ILE A 115 0.50 -16.16 2.35
CA ILE A 115 1.74 -15.82 3.03
C ILE A 115 2.76 -16.92 2.75
N ARG A 116 3.98 -16.53 2.41
CA ARG A 116 5.15 -17.41 2.38
C ARG A 116 6.26 -16.79 3.21
N THR A 117 6.75 -17.56 4.16
CA THR A 117 7.89 -17.22 5.02
C THR A 117 8.81 -18.42 5.16
N GLY A 118 10.04 -18.18 5.62
CA GLY A 118 11.01 -19.23 5.94
C GLY A 118 12.00 -19.53 4.82
N ASP A 119 12.74 -20.61 5.03
CA ASP A 119 13.92 -21.00 4.26
C ASP A 119 13.58 -21.64 2.90
N PRO A 120 14.60 -21.86 2.04
CA PRO A 120 14.49 -22.78 0.93
C PRO A 120 14.06 -24.18 1.38
N LYS A 121 13.35 -24.90 0.50
CA LYS A 121 12.99 -26.30 0.70
C LYS A 121 13.63 -27.10 -0.43
N ASP A 122 14.89 -27.45 -0.26
CA ASP A 122 15.66 -28.24 -1.22
C ASP A 122 15.26 -29.73 -1.13
N ASP A 123 15.54 -30.49 -2.18
CA ASP A 123 15.45 -31.95 -2.14
C ASP A 123 16.61 -32.54 -1.32
N GLU A 124 16.43 -33.73 -0.73
CA GLU A 124 17.41 -34.30 0.24
C GLU A 124 18.82 -34.40 -0.34
N GLU A 125 18.94 -34.79 -1.62
CA GLU A 125 20.22 -34.93 -2.32
C GLU A 125 20.96 -33.60 -2.53
N ASP A 126 20.23 -32.49 -2.62
CA ASP A 126 20.82 -31.17 -2.85
C ASP A 126 21.55 -30.66 -1.59
N TYR A 127 21.21 -31.14 -0.39
CA TYR A 127 21.87 -30.70 0.84
C TYR A 127 23.36 -31.06 0.91
N GLU A 128 23.82 -32.03 0.11
CA GLU A 128 25.24 -32.37 -0.03
C GLU A 128 26.02 -31.39 -0.94
N MET A 129 25.31 -30.56 -1.72
CA MET A 129 25.93 -29.59 -2.62
C MET A 129 26.65 -28.48 -1.84
N ASN A 130 27.86 -28.14 -2.28
CA ASN A 130 28.65 -27.05 -1.72
C ASN A 130 28.27 -25.68 -2.36
N VAL A 131 27.00 -25.30 -2.21
CA VAL A 131 26.45 -24.01 -2.67
C VAL A 131 25.70 -23.34 -1.51
N TRP A 132 25.80 -22.02 -1.43
CA TRP A 132 25.08 -21.25 -0.42
C TRP A 132 23.58 -21.25 -0.69
N ALA A 133 22.78 -21.46 0.36
CA ALA A 133 21.33 -21.33 0.33
C ALA A 133 20.84 -20.59 1.57
N GLY A 134 19.78 -19.81 1.42
CA GLY A 134 19.23 -18.99 2.50
C GLY A 134 18.22 -17.97 2.01
N VAL A 135 17.98 -16.95 2.83
CA VAL A 135 17.06 -15.86 2.53
C VAL A 135 17.82 -14.54 2.53
N VAL A 136 17.55 -13.70 1.54
CA VAL A 136 17.92 -12.28 1.55
C VAL A 136 16.68 -11.47 1.96
N PRO A 137 16.58 -11.00 3.21
CA PRO A 137 15.43 -10.22 3.65
C PRO A 137 15.31 -8.92 2.83
N LEU A 138 14.08 -8.54 2.51
CA LEU A 138 13.76 -7.29 1.83
C LEU A 138 12.84 -6.47 2.72
N GLU A 139 13.28 -5.27 3.06
CA GLU A 139 12.56 -4.37 3.96
C GLU A 139 12.38 -3.02 3.27
N THR A 140 11.23 -2.38 3.51
CA THR A 140 10.94 -1.02 3.03
C THR A 140 10.99 -0.04 4.20
N PHE A 141 11.88 0.94 4.10
CA PHE A 141 12.01 2.01 5.10
C PHE A 141 11.91 3.36 4.42
N ALA A 142 11.43 4.36 5.16
CA ALA A 142 11.50 5.75 4.71
C ALA A 142 12.94 6.28 4.86
N GLY A 143 13.38 7.05 3.88
CA GLY A 143 14.59 7.87 3.99
C GLY A 143 14.35 9.15 4.78
N GLU A 144 15.38 9.99 4.91
CA GLU A 144 15.22 11.29 5.55
C GLU A 144 14.27 12.21 4.74
N PRO A 145 13.32 12.91 5.39
CA PRO A 145 12.42 13.82 4.70
C PRO A 145 13.19 14.97 4.04
N VAL A 146 12.88 15.23 2.77
CA VAL A 146 13.50 16.31 1.99
C VAL A 146 12.52 17.49 1.92
N PRO A 147 12.88 18.69 2.40
CA PRO A 147 12.00 19.85 2.36
C PRO A 147 11.79 20.34 0.92
N ASP A 148 10.61 20.90 0.64
CA ASP A 148 10.36 21.59 -0.62
C ASP A 148 11.28 22.81 -0.74
N THR A 149 11.87 23.00 -1.91
CA THR A 149 12.63 24.21 -2.29
C THR A 149 11.86 25.53 -2.12
N LYS A 150 10.52 25.48 -2.07
CA LYS A 150 9.65 26.64 -1.83
C LYS A 150 9.12 26.72 -0.40
N LEU A 151 9.55 25.83 0.50
CA LEU A 151 9.17 25.88 1.91
C LEU A 151 9.69 27.17 2.53
N ALA A 152 8.84 27.88 3.27
CA ALA A 152 9.24 29.10 3.95
C ALA A 152 10.36 28.81 4.96
N GLU A 153 11.27 29.76 5.11
CA GLU A 153 12.41 29.64 6.02
C GLU A 153 11.92 29.46 7.47
N GLY A 154 12.62 28.59 8.22
CA GLY A 154 12.30 28.31 9.62
C GLY A 154 11.17 27.30 9.86
N ILE A 155 10.49 26.81 8.82
CA ILE A 155 9.53 25.71 8.98
C ILE A 155 10.29 24.39 9.15
N GLU A 156 10.17 23.81 10.33
CA GLU A 156 10.75 22.51 10.64
C GLU A 156 9.91 21.33 10.15
N ILE A 157 10.56 20.18 9.93
CA ILE A 157 9.87 18.93 9.63
C ILE A 157 9.08 18.50 10.88
N PRO A 158 7.77 18.23 10.79
CA PRO A 158 6.99 17.73 11.93
C PRO A 158 7.47 16.37 12.45
N GLU A 159 7.32 16.11 13.74
CA GLU A 159 7.83 14.88 14.37
C GLU A 159 7.24 13.60 13.75
N HIS A 160 5.92 13.58 13.52
CA HIS A 160 5.25 12.43 12.90
C HIS A 160 5.78 12.12 11.48
N VAL A 161 6.36 13.12 10.80
CA VAL A 161 7.05 12.93 9.50
C VAL A 161 8.47 12.43 9.71
N ARG A 162 9.20 12.95 10.71
CA ARG A 162 10.55 12.48 11.03
C ARG A 162 10.57 11.03 11.46
N GLU A 163 9.55 10.55 12.17
CA GLU A 163 9.51 9.18 12.71
C GLU A 163 8.90 8.15 11.76
N TYR A 164 8.31 8.58 10.63
CA TYR A 164 7.57 7.70 9.73
C TYR A 164 8.45 6.58 9.17
N LYS A 165 8.17 5.32 9.56
CA LYS A 165 8.76 4.08 9.03
C LYS A 165 10.30 4.13 8.88
N LYS A 166 11.00 4.80 9.81
CA LYS A 166 12.46 4.77 9.86
C LYS A 166 12.97 3.36 10.13
N LYS A 167 14.11 3.02 9.53
CA LYS A 167 14.85 1.81 9.89
C LYS A 167 15.26 1.94 11.35
N ARG A 168 14.82 1.02 12.21
CA ARG A 168 15.38 0.94 13.57
C ARG A 168 16.86 0.59 13.44
N SER A 169 17.74 1.43 13.97
CA SER A 169 19.16 1.09 14.05
C SER A 169 19.29 -0.18 14.89
N GLU A 170 19.81 -1.25 14.31
CA GLU A 170 20.26 -2.41 15.07
C GLU A 170 21.33 -1.93 16.05
N LYS A 171 21.09 -2.12 17.36
CA LYS A 171 22.09 -1.96 18.41
C LYS A 171 22.82 -3.28 18.59
#